data_AF-A0AAD6T4Y1-F1
#
_entry.id   AF-A0AAD6T4Y1-F1
#
_cell.length_a   1.000
_cell.length_b   1.000
_cell.length_c   1.000
_cell.angle_alpha   90.00
_cell.angle_beta   90.00
_cell.angle_gamma   90.00
#
_symmetry.space_group_name_H-M   'P 1'
#
loop_
_entity.id
_entity.type
_entity.pdbx_description
1 polymer ?
#
loop_
_entity_poly.entity_id
_entity_poly.type
_entity_poly.pdbx_seq_one_letter_code
_entity_poly.pdbx_strand_id
1 'polypeptide(L)'
;MYWAERWDPREGELKLLAIPRVDPSMQEGGGAEIMFEANPAVKDDILRGNLESAQAILRQLLKSDRIDPAYAAVGCQVSFLPLFPAAVRTMSKIDLNNAVRIWNESVNGYVNSKVDSRTREDIENAAKVGPTGGPLYRRCEAEGCPKIEGRNDVKLSRCAGCSKAVYCSSPCQRLSWKSHKSACKTGEVKVQLLPSQVEYIAEMKKSMIDKLTTLNLPAERIQALVNGFFDG
;
A
#
# COMPACT_ATOMS: atom_id res chain seq x y z
N MET A 1 -2.70 26.33 2.65
CA MET A 1 -3.63 25.28 2.20
C MET A 1 -2.83 24.00 2.08
N TYR A 2 -3.20 22.96 2.81
CA TYR A 2 -2.63 21.62 2.64
C TYR A 2 -3.77 20.62 2.47
N TRP A 3 -3.49 19.53 1.77
CA TRP A 3 -4.49 18.53 1.38
C TRP A 3 -4.35 17.33 2.30
N ALA A 4 -5.47 16.87 2.87
CA ALA A 4 -5.51 15.66 3.67
C ALA A 4 -6.60 14.73 3.13
N GLU A 5 -6.25 13.45 3.00
CA GLU A 5 -7.17 12.41 2.57
C GLU A 5 -7.97 11.90 3.79
N ARG A 6 -9.31 11.91 3.69
CA ARG A 6 -10.21 11.41 4.73
C ARG A 6 -11.37 10.64 4.11
N TRP A 7 -11.63 9.44 4.60
CA TRP A 7 -12.75 8.61 4.14
C TRP A 7 -14.11 9.06 4.67
N ASP A 8 -15.13 9.00 3.83
CA ASP A 8 -16.53 9.29 4.18
C ASP A 8 -17.39 8.01 4.21
N PRO A 9 -17.88 7.59 5.40
CA PRO A 9 -18.61 6.34 5.56
C PRO A 9 -20.06 6.36 5.05
N ARG A 10 -20.63 7.50 4.63
CA ARG A 10 -21.98 7.54 4.03
C ARG A 10 -21.98 7.20 2.55
N GLU A 11 -20.89 7.56 1.87
CA GLU A 11 -20.73 7.42 0.42
C GLU A 11 -19.76 6.30 0.04
N GLY A 12 -18.99 5.77 1.00
CA GLY A 12 -18.09 4.65 0.76
C GLY A 12 -16.87 5.02 -0.10
N GLU A 13 -16.33 6.24 0.04
CA GLU A 13 -15.17 6.70 -0.74
C GLU A 13 -14.20 7.63 0.02
N LEU A 14 -13.00 7.78 -0.54
CA LEU A 14 -11.86 8.57 -0.04
C LEU A 14 -11.98 10.03 -0.54
N LYS A 15 -12.10 11.01 0.36
CA LYS A 15 -12.19 12.44 0.02
C LYS A 15 -10.84 13.13 0.21
N LEU A 16 -10.42 13.93 -0.76
CA LEU A 16 -9.34 14.90 -0.61
C LEU A 16 -9.93 16.20 -0.05
N LEU A 17 -9.61 16.53 1.19
CA LEU A 17 -10.05 17.76 1.86
C LEU A 17 -8.95 18.81 1.80
N ALA A 18 -9.30 20.00 1.29
CA ALA A 18 -8.49 21.19 1.45
C ALA A 18 -8.63 21.68 2.90
N ILE A 19 -7.55 21.61 3.69
CA ILE A 19 -7.54 22.19 5.03
C ILE A 19 -7.02 23.64 4.90
N PRO A 20 -7.86 24.65 5.20
CA PRO A 20 -7.40 26.03 5.30
C PRO A 20 -6.38 26.12 6.45
N ARG A 21 -5.34 26.95 6.31
CA ARG A 21 -4.51 27.28 7.49
C ARG A 21 -5.41 28.10 8.41
N VAL A 22 -5.84 27.50 9.52
CA VAL A 22 -6.47 28.26 10.60
C VAL A 22 -5.33 28.92 11.39
N ASP A 23 -5.42 30.23 11.55
CA ASP A 23 -4.55 30.99 12.44
C ASP A 23 -4.65 30.40 13.85
N PRO A 24 -3.53 30.11 14.56
CA PRO A 24 -3.57 29.52 15.89
C PRO A 24 -4.36 30.34 16.93
N SER A 25 -4.70 31.59 16.64
CA SER A 25 -5.51 32.46 17.49
C SER A 25 -7.03 32.20 17.44
N MET A 26 -7.52 31.34 16.54
CA MET A 26 -8.93 30.93 16.49
C MET A 26 -9.11 29.49 17.01
N GLN A 27 -8.91 29.29 18.30
CA GLN A 27 -9.59 28.22 19.02
C GLN A 27 -10.78 28.83 19.73
N GLU A 28 -12.00 28.47 19.29
CA GLU A 28 -13.12 28.16 20.18
C GLU A 28 -14.34 27.70 19.37
N GLY A 29 -14.78 26.47 19.64
CA GLY A 29 -16.15 26.03 19.36
C GLY A 29 -16.45 25.45 17.96
N GLY A 30 -16.86 24.18 17.94
CA GLY A 30 -17.74 23.63 16.87
C GLY A 30 -17.02 23.16 15.61
N GLY A 31 -16.60 21.90 15.61
CA GLY A 31 -16.23 21.22 14.36
C GLY A 31 -17.48 20.93 13.52
N ALA A 32 -17.66 21.65 12.41
CA ALA A 32 -18.55 21.25 11.33
C ALA A 32 -18.20 21.98 10.01
N GLU A 33 -18.11 21.17 8.95
CA GLU A 33 -18.53 21.45 7.56
C GLU A 33 -18.07 22.73 6.86
N ILE A 34 -17.07 22.58 5.97
CA ILE A 34 -17.05 23.32 4.71
C ILE A 34 -16.71 22.31 3.59
N MET A 35 -17.76 21.77 2.97
CA MET A 35 -17.70 20.93 1.78
C MET A 35 -17.50 21.81 0.54
N PHE A 36 -16.49 21.51 -0.28
CA PHE A 36 -16.42 21.98 -1.66
C PHE A 36 -16.87 20.84 -2.57
N GLU A 37 -18.04 21.00 -3.19
CA GLU A 37 -18.62 20.08 -4.17
C GLU A 37 -17.86 20.21 -5.50
N ALA A 38 -16.87 19.35 -5.74
CA ALA A 38 -16.39 19.13 -7.10
C ALA A 38 -17.46 18.33 -7.87
N ASN A 39 -17.73 18.71 -9.12
CA ASN A 39 -18.66 18.03 -10.02
C ASN A 39 -18.35 16.52 -10.08
N PRO A 40 -19.33 15.61 -9.87
CA PRO A 40 -19.15 14.17 -9.90
C PRO A 40 -18.43 13.66 -11.16
N ALA A 41 -18.68 14.26 -12.33
CA ALA A 41 -18.01 13.88 -13.58
C ALA A 41 -16.50 14.20 -13.57
N VAL A 42 -16.10 15.31 -12.95
CA VAL A 42 -14.69 15.72 -12.79
C VAL A 42 -13.99 14.80 -11.79
N LYS A 43 -14.69 14.39 -10.73
CA LYS A 43 -14.20 13.43 -9.75
C LYS A 43 -13.98 12.05 -10.39
N ASP A 44 -14.93 11.55 -11.16
CA ASP A 44 -14.82 10.27 -11.89
C ASP A 44 -13.72 10.30 -12.96
N ASP A 45 -13.49 11.44 -13.62
CA ASP A 45 -12.44 11.60 -14.63
C ASP A 45 -11.04 11.61 -13.99
N ILE A 46 -10.88 12.27 -12.84
CA ILE A 46 -9.64 12.25 -12.05
C ILE A 46 -9.35 10.83 -11.52
N LEU A 47 -10.37 10.13 -11.00
CA LEU A 47 -10.22 8.76 -10.50
C LEU A 47 -9.90 7.78 -11.63
N ARG A 48 -10.55 7.90 -12.80
CA ARG A 48 -10.24 7.09 -13.98
C ARG A 48 -8.85 7.37 -14.53
N GLY A 49 -8.43 8.64 -14.64
CA GLY A 49 -7.07 9.00 -15.06
C GLY A 49 -5.99 8.48 -14.11
N ASN A 50 -6.28 8.43 -12.80
CA ASN A 50 -5.40 7.84 -11.80
C ASN A 50 -5.34 6.30 -11.93
N LEU A 51 -6.47 5.64 -12.18
CA LEU A 51 -6.53 4.18 -12.39
C LEU A 51 -5.82 3.76 -13.67
N GLU A 52 -6.03 4.47 -14.79
CA GLU A 52 -5.36 4.19 -16.06
C GLU A 52 -3.84 4.35 -15.94
N SER A 53 -3.40 5.43 -15.29
CA SER A 53 -1.98 5.67 -14.99
C SER A 53 -1.38 4.54 -14.14
N ALA A 54 -2.11 4.11 -13.12
CA ALA A 54 -1.72 3.04 -12.23
C ALA A 54 -1.61 1.68 -12.94
N GLN A 55 -2.61 1.34 -13.77
CA GLN A 55 -2.58 0.13 -14.59
C GLN A 55 -1.50 0.18 -15.68
N ALA A 56 -1.19 1.35 -16.23
CA ALA A 56 -0.07 1.52 -17.17
C ALA A 56 1.27 1.17 -16.51
N ILE A 57 1.50 1.62 -15.27
CA ILE A 57 2.68 1.24 -14.49
C ILE A 57 2.73 -0.29 -14.30
N LEU A 58 1.62 -0.93 -13.92
CA LEU A 58 1.58 -2.39 -13.77
C LEU A 58 1.93 -3.12 -15.08
N ARG A 59 1.34 -2.70 -16.21
CA ARG A 59 1.62 -3.30 -17.52
C ARG A 59 3.08 -3.10 -17.92
N GLN A 60 3.68 -1.93 -17.64
CA GLN A 60 5.08 -1.66 -17.89
C GLN A 60 5.98 -2.58 -17.03
N LEU A 61 5.73 -2.64 -15.73
CA LEU A 61 6.52 -3.47 -14.82
C LEU A 61 6.39 -4.96 -15.16
N LEU A 62 5.21 -5.41 -15.59
CA LEU A 62 5.00 -6.78 -16.06
C LEU A 62 5.81 -7.08 -17.32
N LYS A 63 5.82 -6.17 -18.30
CA LYS A 63 6.64 -6.30 -19.52
C LYS A 63 8.13 -6.35 -19.21
N SER A 64 8.56 -5.71 -18.12
CA SER A 64 9.95 -5.71 -17.65
C SER A 64 10.28 -6.84 -16.68
N ASP A 65 9.36 -7.77 -16.43
CA ASP A 65 9.52 -8.89 -15.47
C ASP A 65 9.89 -8.44 -14.05
N ARG A 66 9.41 -7.25 -13.64
CA ARG A 66 9.69 -6.67 -12.31
C ARG A 66 8.58 -6.96 -11.30
N ILE A 67 7.42 -7.42 -11.73
CA ILE A 67 6.29 -7.73 -10.85
C ILE A 67 5.67 -9.07 -11.18
N ASP A 68 5.00 -9.65 -10.20
CA ASP A 68 4.30 -10.92 -10.36
C ASP A 68 3.15 -10.84 -11.38
N PRO A 69 3.04 -11.80 -12.32
CA PRO A 69 1.97 -11.83 -13.30
C PRO A 69 0.55 -11.85 -12.71
N ALA A 70 0.33 -12.59 -11.62
CA ALA A 70 -0.98 -12.66 -10.97
C ALA A 70 -1.33 -11.33 -10.31
N TYR A 71 -0.35 -10.69 -9.65
CA TYR A 71 -0.53 -9.37 -9.07
C TYR A 71 -0.86 -8.31 -10.13
N ALA A 72 -0.15 -8.32 -11.26
CA ALA A 72 -0.37 -7.41 -12.36
C ALA A 72 -1.74 -7.62 -13.04
N ALA A 73 -2.10 -8.88 -13.30
CA ALA A 73 -3.36 -9.25 -13.92
C ALA A 73 -4.55 -8.82 -13.06
N VAL A 74 -4.53 -9.14 -11.76
CA VAL A 74 -5.57 -8.73 -10.82
C VAL A 74 -5.63 -7.20 -10.73
N GLY A 75 -4.48 -6.52 -10.60
CA GLY A 75 -4.43 -5.06 -10.55
C GLY A 75 -4.95 -4.36 -11.80
N CYS A 76 -4.92 -5.03 -12.96
CA CYS A 76 -5.54 -4.53 -14.19
C CYS A 76 -7.05 -4.84 -14.31
N GLN A 77 -7.58 -5.75 -13.50
CA GLN A 77 -8.98 -6.16 -13.50
C GLN A 77 -9.83 -5.40 -12.48
N VAL A 78 -9.23 -5.02 -11.35
CA VAL A 78 -9.93 -4.27 -10.30
C VAL A 78 -9.82 -2.76 -10.49
N SER A 79 -10.81 -2.02 -9.99
CA SER A 79 -10.90 -0.55 -10.09
C SER A 79 -10.07 0.19 -9.03
N PHE A 80 -9.33 -0.52 -8.19
CA PHE A 80 -8.50 0.03 -7.13
C PHE A 80 -7.21 -0.77 -7.01
N LEU A 81 -6.11 -0.11 -6.59
CA LEU A 81 -4.88 -0.83 -6.28
C LEU A 81 -4.60 -0.83 -4.78
N PRO A 82 -4.24 -1.99 -4.21
CA PRO A 82 -3.90 -2.16 -2.80
C PRO A 82 -2.54 -1.50 -2.46
N LEU A 83 -2.49 -0.17 -2.52
CA LEU A 83 -1.37 0.68 -2.08
C LEU A 83 -1.42 0.91 -0.57
N PHE A 84 -1.50 -0.20 0.14
CA PHE A 84 -2.10 -0.16 1.47
C PHE A 84 -1.29 0.50 2.60
N PRO A 85 0.03 0.82 2.53
CA PRO A 85 0.62 1.62 3.60
C PRO A 85 -0.03 3.02 3.73
N ALA A 86 -0.37 3.65 2.60
CA ALA A 86 -1.04 4.95 2.57
C ALA A 86 -2.57 4.81 2.70
N ALA A 87 -3.18 3.87 1.95
CA ALA A 87 -4.64 3.69 1.95
C ALA A 87 -5.22 3.14 3.27
N VAL A 88 -4.47 2.36 4.05
CA VAL A 88 -4.92 1.87 5.38
C VAL A 88 -5.13 3.02 6.37
N ARG A 89 -4.45 4.15 6.19
CA ARG A 89 -4.58 5.30 7.10
C ARG A 89 -5.82 6.13 6.83
N THR A 90 -6.31 6.07 5.61
CA THR A 90 -7.39 6.93 5.15
C THR A 90 -8.73 6.20 5.15
N MET A 91 -8.76 4.89 4.92
CA MET A 91 -9.98 4.06 4.85
C MET A 91 -10.51 3.55 6.21
N SER A 92 -11.80 3.28 6.29
CA SER A 92 -12.38 2.55 7.42
C SER A 92 -11.92 1.09 7.42
N LYS A 93 -11.95 0.44 8.60
CA LYS A 93 -11.64 -1.00 8.72
C LYS A 93 -12.57 -1.87 7.87
N ILE A 94 -13.82 -1.45 7.68
CA ILE A 94 -14.82 -2.20 6.89
C ILE A 94 -14.42 -2.16 5.41
N ASP A 95 -14.11 -0.97 4.90
CA ASP A 95 -13.80 -0.77 3.49
C ASP A 95 -12.46 -1.40 3.11
N LEU A 96 -11.49 -1.33 4.02
CA LEU A 96 -10.22 -2.05 3.89
C LEU A 96 -10.44 -3.57 3.78
N ASN A 97 -11.27 -4.15 4.64
CA ASN A 97 -11.58 -5.57 4.57
C ASN A 97 -12.32 -5.94 3.29
N ASN A 98 -13.22 -5.09 2.81
CA ASN A 98 -13.93 -5.28 1.54
C ASN A 98 -12.96 -5.25 0.35
N ALA A 99 -12.06 -4.26 0.31
CA ALA A 99 -11.04 -4.15 -0.72
C ALA A 99 -10.11 -5.37 -0.74
N VAL A 100 -9.63 -5.80 0.43
CA VAL A 100 -8.80 -7.00 0.59
C VAL A 100 -9.54 -8.25 0.13
N ARG A 101 -10.83 -8.39 0.46
CA ARG A 101 -11.68 -9.51 0.02
C ARG A 101 -11.79 -9.54 -1.51
N ILE A 102 -12.18 -8.43 -2.14
CA ILE A 102 -12.34 -8.33 -3.59
C ILE A 102 -11.01 -8.66 -4.31
N TRP A 103 -9.89 -8.12 -3.82
CA TRP A 103 -8.57 -8.42 -4.36
C TRP A 103 -8.26 -9.92 -4.28
N ASN A 104 -8.39 -10.52 -3.10
CA ASN A 104 -8.04 -11.93 -2.89
C ASN A 104 -8.98 -12.89 -3.63
N GLU A 105 -10.25 -12.54 -3.80
CA GLU A 105 -11.20 -13.26 -4.66
C GLU A 105 -10.78 -13.18 -6.13
N SER A 106 -10.31 -12.02 -6.59
CA SER A 106 -9.77 -11.87 -7.95
C SER A 106 -8.51 -12.71 -8.17
N VAL A 107 -7.61 -12.79 -7.18
CA VAL A 107 -6.46 -13.71 -7.21
C VAL A 107 -6.92 -15.17 -7.30
N ASN A 108 -7.97 -15.56 -6.57
CA ASN A 108 -8.54 -16.92 -6.71
C ASN A 108 -9.06 -17.17 -8.14
N GLY A 109 -9.70 -16.18 -8.75
CA GLY A 109 -10.12 -16.23 -10.15
C GLY A 109 -8.95 -16.46 -11.10
N TYR A 110 -7.87 -15.70 -10.94
CA TYR A 110 -6.63 -15.87 -11.72
C TYR A 110 -6.05 -17.28 -11.57
N VAL A 111 -5.91 -17.79 -10.34
CA VAL A 111 -5.44 -19.16 -10.07
C VAL A 111 -6.32 -20.21 -10.77
N ASN A 112 -7.63 -20.02 -10.76
CA ASN A 112 -8.58 -20.95 -11.35
C ASN A 112 -8.60 -20.91 -12.88
N SER A 113 -8.17 -19.79 -13.49
CA SER A 113 -8.08 -19.66 -14.95
C SER A 113 -6.98 -20.51 -15.60
N LYS A 114 -6.02 -21.02 -14.81
CA LYS A 114 -4.91 -21.87 -15.26
C LYS A 114 -4.00 -21.27 -16.34
N VAL A 115 -4.01 -19.93 -16.49
CA VAL A 115 -3.08 -19.21 -17.37
C VAL A 115 -1.63 -19.23 -16.84
N ASP A 116 -1.47 -19.42 -15.54
CA ASP A 116 -0.19 -19.51 -14.84
C ASP A 116 0.12 -20.97 -14.49
N SER A 117 1.33 -21.42 -14.82
CA SER A 117 1.77 -22.80 -14.60
C SER A 117 2.27 -23.08 -13.19
N ARG A 118 2.50 -22.04 -12.38
CA ARG A 118 2.94 -22.17 -10.98
C ARG A 118 1.86 -22.83 -10.12
N THR A 119 2.26 -23.29 -8.94
CA THR A 119 1.30 -23.85 -8.00
C THR A 119 0.36 -22.77 -7.48
N ARG A 120 -0.84 -23.18 -7.03
CA ARG A 120 -1.77 -22.27 -6.34
C ARG A 120 -1.08 -21.54 -5.19
N GLU A 121 -0.27 -22.25 -4.42
CA GLU A 121 0.38 -21.68 -3.24
C GLU A 121 1.39 -20.60 -3.61
N ASP A 122 2.20 -20.81 -4.64
CA ASP A 122 3.19 -19.83 -5.10
C ASP A 122 2.51 -18.53 -5.57
N ILE A 123 1.44 -18.66 -6.34
CA ILE A 123 0.65 -17.51 -6.82
C ILE A 123 0.02 -16.77 -5.64
N GLU A 124 -0.60 -17.51 -4.71
CA GLU A 124 -1.23 -16.92 -3.53
C GLU A 124 -0.22 -16.19 -2.62
N ASN A 125 0.96 -16.77 -2.41
CA ASN A 125 2.03 -16.17 -1.61
C ASN A 125 2.59 -14.89 -2.27
N ALA A 126 2.56 -14.81 -3.60
CA ALA A 126 3.07 -13.67 -4.36
C ALA A 126 2.06 -12.54 -4.53
N ALA A 127 0.75 -12.84 -4.55
CA ALA A 127 -0.27 -11.87 -4.93
C ALA A 127 -1.34 -11.57 -3.86
N LYS A 128 -1.60 -12.45 -2.88
CA LYS A 128 -2.65 -12.19 -1.87
C LYS A 128 -2.18 -11.20 -0.80
N VAL A 129 -3.10 -10.33 -0.42
CA VAL A 129 -2.89 -9.26 0.56
C VAL A 129 -3.68 -9.50 1.84
N GLY A 130 -3.12 -9.09 2.97
CA GLY A 130 -3.74 -9.18 4.28
C GLY A 130 -4.50 -7.90 4.66
N PRO A 131 -5.23 -7.91 5.79
CA PRO A 131 -6.00 -6.76 6.28
C PRO A 131 -5.14 -5.57 6.71
N THR A 132 -3.81 -5.75 6.84
CA THR A 132 -2.87 -4.65 7.10
C THR A 132 -2.21 -4.15 5.82
N GLY A 133 -2.65 -4.66 4.66
CA GLY A 133 -2.14 -4.21 3.37
C GLY A 133 -0.88 -4.86 2.85
N GLY A 134 -0.16 -5.59 3.70
CA GLY A 134 0.99 -6.39 3.31
C GLY A 134 0.57 -7.77 2.77
N PRO A 135 1.49 -8.74 2.72
CA PRO A 135 1.20 -10.10 2.33
C PRO A 135 0.13 -10.75 3.22
N LEU A 136 -0.77 -11.53 2.62
CA LEU A 136 -1.66 -12.41 3.38
C LEU A 136 -0.85 -13.48 4.13
N TYR A 137 0.12 -14.07 3.44
CA TYR A 137 1.05 -15.06 3.99
C TYR A 137 2.40 -14.40 4.23
N ARG A 138 2.70 -14.10 5.49
CA ARG A 138 3.94 -13.40 5.84
C ARG A 138 5.14 -14.32 5.73
N ARG A 139 6.28 -13.78 5.32
CA ARG A 139 7.56 -14.50 5.25
C ARG A 139 8.41 -14.17 6.46
N CYS A 140 9.22 -15.12 6.91
CA CYS A 140 10.25 -14.83 7.90
C CYS A 140 11.18 -13.72 7.35
N GLU A 141 11.46 -12.70 8.16
CA GLU A 141 12.36 -11.60 7.77
C GLU A 141 13.84 -11.91 8.03
N ALA A 142 14.17 -13.16 8.39
CA ALA A 142 15.54 -13.64 8.42
C ALA A 142 16.08 -13.83 7.01
N GLU A 143 17.26 -13.26 6.76
CA GLU A 143 17.99 -13.42 5.52
C GLU A 143 18.16 -14.92 5.20
N GLY A 144 17.78 -15.32 3.99
CA GLY A 144 17.86 -16.69 3.51
C GLY A 144 16.81 -17.67 4.09
N CYS A 145 15.84 -17.22 4.87
CA CYS A 145 14.82 -18.11 5.43
C CYS A 145 13.60 -18.25 4.49
N PRO A 146 13.30 -19.45 3.96
CA PRO A 146 12.18 -19.64 3.02
C PRO A 146 10.82 -19.83 3.72
N LYS A 147 10.77 -19.70 5.05
CA LYS A 147 9.56 -20.03 5.83
C LYS A 147 8.48 -18.97 5.69
N ILE A 148 7.26 -19.43 5.44
CA ILE A 148 6.07 -18.61 5.23
C ILE A 148 4.99 -19.02 6.24
N GLU A 149 4.32 -18.05 6.85
CA GLU A 149 3.23 -18.24 7.80
C GLU A 149 2.06 -19.00 7.16
N GLY A 150 1.49 -19.96 7.91
CA GLY A 150 0.33 -20.73 7.46
C GLY A 150 0.65 -21.82 6.43
N ARG A 151 1.94 -22.01 6.08
CA ARG A 151 2.43 -23.14 5.29
C ARG A 151 3.30 -24.02 6.20
N ASN A 152 3.24 -25.34 6.03
CA ASN A 152 4.06 -26.31 6.78
C ASN A 152 4.00 -26.11 8.31
N ASP A 153 2.84 -25.74 8.86
CA ASP A 153 2.61 -25.44 10.29
C ASP A 153 3.56 -24.39 10.88
N VAL A 154 4.12 -23.53 10.04
CA VAL A 154 4.98 -22.43 10.47
C VAL A 154 4.10 -21.32 11.05
N LYS A 155 4.31 -21.05 12.34
CA LYS A 155 3.83 -19.85 13.01
C LYS A 155 4.97 -18.84 13.14
N LEU A 156 4.75 -17.60 12.69
CA LEU A 156 5.73 -16.54 12.88
C LEU A 156 5.44 -15.77 14.18
N SER A 157 6.51 -15.43 14.88
CA SER A 157 6.49 -14.59 16.06
C SER A 157 6.84 -13.16 15.68
N ARG A 158 6.10 -12.20 16.22
CA ARG A 158 6.40 -10.77 16.07
C ARG A 158 7.54 -10.36 17.00
N CYS A 159 8.38 -9.44 16.53
CA CYS A 159 9.40 -8.81 17.36
C CYS A 159 8.72 -8.10 18.56
N ALA A 160 9.12 -8.43 19.79
CA ALA A 160 8.53 -7.85 20.99
C ALA A 160 8.73 -6.32 21.11
N GLY A 161 9.75 -5.75 20.46
CA GLY A 161 10.03 -4.32 20.50
C GLY A 161 9.11 -3.51 19.58
N CYS A 162 9.07 -3.84 18.29
CA CYS A 162 8.33 -3.05 17.30
C CYS A 162 6.96 -3.62 16.92
N SER A 163 6.69 -4.90 17.25
CA SER A 163 5.48 -5.64 16.84
C SER A 163 5.21 -5.71 15.31
N LYS A 164 6.14 -5.24 14.47
CA LYS A 164 5.99 -5.20 13.01
C LYS A 164 6.75 -6.34 12.32
N ALA A 165 8.03 -6.51 12.65
CA ALA A 165 8.86 -7.54 12.04
C ALA A 165 8.48 -8.94 12.53
N VAL A 166 8.56 -9.94 11.65
CA VAL A 166 8.14 -11.33 11.92
C VAL A 166 9.25 -12.36 11.65
N TYR A 167 9.34 -13.35 12.54
CA TYR A 167 10.37 -14.40 12.48
C TYR A 167 9.82 -15.75 12.88
N CYS A 168 10.27 -16.84 12.25
CA CYS A 168 9.82 -18.18 12.61
C CYS A 168 10.43 -18.69 13.93
N SER A 169 11.51 -18.07 14.42
CA SER A 169 12.24 -18.52 15.60
C SER A 169 13.17 -17.43 16.14
N SER A 170 13.59 -17.56 17.41
CA SER A 170 14.54 -16.64 18.03
C SER A 170 15.90 -16.58 17.31
N PRO A 171 16.47 -17.69 16.78
CA PRO A 171 17.66 -17.63 15.92
C PRO A 171 17.48 -16.74 14.68
N CYS A 172 16.35 -16.84 13.98
CA CYS A 172 16.03 -15.99 12.83
C CYS A 172 15.93 -14.51 13.23
N GLN A 173 15.30 -14.21 14.38
CA GLN A 173 15.26 -12.84 14.90
C GLN A 173 16.66 -12.30 15.24
N ARG A 174 17.54 -13.12 15.85
CA ARG A 174 18.91 -12.73 16.19
C ARG A 174 19.76 -12.49 14.94
N LEU A 175 19.59 -13.31 13.90
CA LEU A 175 20.27 -13.14 12.62
C LEU A 175 19.95 -11.78 12.00
N SER A 176 18.66 -11.41 11.94
CA SER A 176 18.23 -10.09 11.44
C SER A 176 18.49 -8.94 12.40
N TRP A 177 18.92 -9.18 13.64
CA TRP A 177 19.03 -8.11 14.63
C TRP A 177 20.01 -7.02 14.22
N LYS A 178 21.11 -7.37 13.53
CA LYS A 178 22.12 -6.40 13.07
C LYS A 178 21.51 -5.34 12.16
N SER A 179 20.67 -5.73 11.20
CA SER A 179 19.98 -4.82 10.28
C SER A 179 18.69 -4.23 10.87
N HIS A 180 17.98 -4.98 11.71
CA HIS A 180 16.70 -4.59 12.29
C HIS A 180 16.82 -3.59 13.46
N LYS A 181 17.90 -3.67 14.27
CA LYS A 181 18.01 -2.99 15.57
C LYS A 181 17.76 -1.48 15.50
N SER A 182 18.31 -0.80 14.50
CA SER A 182 18.17 0.65 14.36
C SER A 182 16.70 1.01 14.15
N ALA A 183 16.09 0.47 13.09
CA ALA A 183 14.68 0.69 12.76
C ALA A 183 13.73 0.27 13.90
N CYS A 184 14.05 -0.82 14.60
CA CYS A 184 13.27 -1.29 15.75
C CYS A 184 13.22 -0.26 16.87
N LYS A 185 14.32 0.46 17.12
CA LYS A 185 14.40 1.45 18.20
C LYS A 185 13.82 2.81 17.79
N THR A 186 13.92 3.18 16.52
CA THR A 186 13.38 4.44 16.01
C THR A 186 11.89 4.36 15.65
N GLY A 187 11.31 3.16 15.62
CA GLY A 187 9.91 2.94 15.21
C GLY A 187 9.70 2.91 13.69
N GLU A 188 10.77 3.13 12.93
CA GLU A 188 10.82 3.19 11.46
C GLU A 188 10.81 1.81 10.80
N VAL A 189 10.50 0.75 11.55
CA VAL A 189 10.31 -0.58 10.96
C VAL A 189 9.19 -0.50 9.93
N LYS A 190 9.55 -0.82 8.69
CA LYS A 190 8.62 -0.93 7.57
C LYS A 190 7.82 -2.21 7.72
N VAL A 191 6.54 -2.15 7.37
CA VAL A 191 5.72 -3.37 7.27
C VAL A 191 6.23 -4.20 6.10
N GLN A 192 6.15 -5.52 6.23
CA GLN A 192 6.45 -6.41 5.10
C GLN A 192 5.47 -6.16 3.96
N LEU A 193 6.00 -6.00 2.76
CA LEU A 193 5.25 -5.83 1.51
C LEU A 193 5.45 -7.05 0.60
N LEU A 194 4.52 -7.24 -0.34
CA LEU A 194 4.75 -8.14 -1.48
C LEU A 194 5.87 -7.56 -2.37
N PRO A 195 6.69 -8.39 -3.04
CA PRO A 195 7.70 -7.89 -3.98
C PRO A 195 7.10 -6.96 -5.03
N SER A 196 5.94 -7.33 -5.59
CA SER A 196 5.22 -6.51 -6.57
C SER A 196 4.77 -5.15 -6.01
N GLN A 197 4.43 -5.07 -4.72
CA GLN A 197 4.08 -3.80 -4.07
C GLN A 197 5.31 -2.89 -3.96
N VAL A 198 6.48 -3.44 -3.62
CA VAL A 198 7.73 -2.66 -3.52
C VAL A 198 8.07 -2.01 -4.86
N GLU A 199 8.04 -2.81 -5.93
CA GLU A 199 8.36 -2.38 -7.29
C GLU A 199 7.33 -1.36 -7.81
N TYR A 200 6.05 -1.62 -7.58
CA TYR A 200 4.97 -0.70 -7.95
C TYR A 200 5.08 0.64 -7.22
N ILE A 201 5.29 0.63 -5.90
CA ILE A 201 5.48 1.86 -5.11
C ILE A 201 6.71 2.63 -5.58
N ALA A 202 7.80 1.95 -5.92
CA ALA A 202 9.01 2.60 -6.43
C ALA A 202 8.75 3.33 -7.76
N GLU A 203 8.06 2.69 -8.70
CA GLU A 203 7.74 3.29 -10.00
C GLU A 203 6.72 4.44 -9.86
N MET A 204 5.74 4.29 -8.97
CA MET A 204 4.83 5.39 -8.61
C MET A 204 5.56 6.58 -7.99
N LYS A 205 6.47 6.34 -7.04
CA LYS A 205 7.31 7.38 -6.43
C LYS A 205 8.05 8.15 -7.50
N LYS A 206 8.69 7.44 -8.44
CA LYS A 206 9.38 8.04 -9.57
C LYS A 206 8.46 8.88 -10.45
N SER A 207 7.32 8.32 -10.88
CA SER A 207 6.34 9.05 -11.70
C SER A 207 5.81 10.30 -11.01
N MET A 208 5.59 10.25 -9.69
CA MET A 208 5.18 11.42 -8.90
C MET A 208 6.28 12.48 -8.86
N ILE A 209 7.54 12.09 -8.63
CA ILE A 209 8.69 13.00 -8.66
C ILE A 209 8.83 13.67 -10.03
N ASP A 210 8.74 12.90 -11.12
CA ASP A 210 8.87 13.41 -12.48
C ASP A 210 7.76 14.45 -12.77
N LYS A 211 6.51 14.15 -12.43
CA LYS A 211 5.38 15.08 -12.57
C LYS A 211 5.60 16.36 -11.75
N LEU A 212 5.97 16.25 -10.48
CA LEU A 212 6.21 17.43 -9.62
C LEU A 212 7.42 18.26 -10.08
N THR A 213 8.42 17.62 -10.68
CA THR A 213 9.58 18.31 -11.26
C THR A 213 9.18 19.14 -12.48
N THR A 214 8.25 18.65 -13.31
CA THR A 214 7.74 19.43 -14.47
C THR A 214 6.98 20.69 -14.06
N LEU A 215 6.52 20.76 -12.80
CA LEU A 215 5.89 21.95 -12.21
C LEU A 215 6.88 22.96 -11.63
N ASN A 216 8.20 22.77 -11.85
CA ASN A 216 9.27 23.63 -11.34
C ASN A 216 9.24 23.86 -9.82
N LEU A 217 8.78 22.85 -9.05
CA LEU A 217 8.78 22.92 -7.60
C LEU A 217 10.22 22.73 -7.06
N PRO A 218 10.60 23.41 -5.96
CA PRO A 218 11.88 23.17 -5.30
C PRO A 218 12.02 21.71 -4.85
N ALA A 219 13.22 21.14 -4.99
CA ALA A 219 13.50 19.73 -4.68
C ALA A 219 13.08 19.33 -3.24
N GLU A 220 13.32 20.20 -2.26
CA GLU A 220 12.92 19.98 -0.87
C GLU A 220 11.39 19.85 -0.72
N ARG A 221 10.63 20.64 -1.48
CA ARG A 221 9.17 20.59 -1.49
C ARG A 221 8.66 19.32 -2.17
N ILE A 222 9.31 18.89 -3.26
CA ILE A 222 9.00 17.62 -3.92
C ILE A 222 9.22 16.46 -2.94
N GLN A 223 10.37 16.43 -2.27
CA GLN A 223 10.70 15.37 -1.32
C GLN A 223 9.73 15.32 -0.14
N ALA A 224 9.35 16.49 0.40
CA ALA A 224 8.37 16.57 1.48
C ALA A 224 6.99 16.02 1.07
N LEU A 225 6.52 16.33 -0.14
CA LEU A 225 5.25 15.83 -0.67
C LEU A 225 5.28 14.31 -0.88
N VAL A 226 6.37 13.79 -1.46
CA VAL A 226 6.54 12.35 -1.71
C VAL A 226 6.66 11.58 -0.39
N ASN A 227 7.45 12.06 0.57
CA ASN A 227 7.58 11.42 1.88
C ASN A 227 6.25 11.41 2.63
N GLY A 228 5.52 12.54 2.61
CA GLY A 228 4.21 12.63 3.23
C GLY A 228 3.18 11.66 2.64
N PHE A 229 3.28 11.38 1.34
CA PHE A 229 2.38 10.44 0.68
C PHE A 229 2.71 8.97 0.95
N PHE A 230 3.99 8.59 0.92
CA PHE A 230 4.38 7.17 0.96
C PHE A 230 4.94 6.67 2.28
N ASP A 231 5.56 7.55 3.08
CA ASP A 231 6.32 7.17 4.28
C ASP A 231 5.66 7.72 5.57
N GLY A 232 4.66 8.61 5.44
CA GLY A 232 3.87 9.22 6.51
C GLY A 232 2.83 8.31 7.15
#